data_AF-A0A4S2B144-F1
#
_entry.id   AF-A0A4S2B144-F1
#
_cell.length_a   1.000
_cell.length_b   1.000
_cell.length_c   1.000
_cell.angle_alpha   90.00
_cell.angle_beta   90.00
_cell.angle_gamma   90.00
#
_symmetry.space_group_name_H-M   'P 1'
#
loop_
_entity.id
_entity.type
_entity.pdbx_description
1 polymer ?
#
loop_
_entity_poly.entity_id
_entity_poly.type
_entity_poly.pdbx_seq_one_letter_code
_entity_poly.pdbx_strand_id
1 'polypeptide(L)' 'MKKRHKSTIARAKHIKAVTALHYEAGNQAKCYRAVWRHWIEPEFGICYRTYLAYLGIDPDTEPDNRQDGQPTLFG' A
#
# COMPACT_ATOMS: atom_id res chain seq x y z
N MET A 1 14.58 1.67 -23.55
CA MET A 1 13.35 2.25 -22.94
C MET A 1 12.33 1.15 -22.70
N LYS A 2 12.08 0.76 -21.44
CA LYS A 2 11.09 -0.28 -21.10
C LYS A 2 9.68 0.25 -21.45
N LYS A 3 9.10 -0.22 -22.56
CA LYS A 3 7.70 0.02 -22.90
C LYS A 3 6.84 -0.50 -21.75
N ARG A 4 6.36 0.39 -20.88
CA ARG A 4 5.40 0.01 -19.83
C ARG A 4 4.19 -0.59 -20.53
N HIS A 5 3.86 -1.84 -20.20
CA HIS A 5 2.68 -2.51 -20.76
C HIS A 5 1.44 -1.68 -20.44
N LYS A 6 0.62 -1.37 -21.46
CA LYS A 6 -0.57 -0.51 -21.32
C LYS A 6 -1.48 -0.95 -20.17
N SER A 7 -1.59 -2.26 -19.96
CA SER A 7 -2.38 -2.87 -18.89
C SER A 7 -1.92 -2.47 -17.49
N THR A 8 -0.61 -2.30 -17.25
CA THR A 8 -0.07 -1.90 -15.94
C THR A 8 -0.39 -0.44 -15.63
N ILE A 9 -0.38 0.43 -16.64
CA ILE A 9 -0.72 1.86 -16.47
C ILE A 9 -2.21 2.01 -16.14
N ALA A 10 -3.07 1.28 -16.85
CA ALA A 10 -4.51 1.27 -16.57
C ALA A 10 -4.80 0.78 -15.15
N ARG A 11 -4.13 -0.29 -14.71
CA ARG A 11 -4.25 -0.84 -13.35
C ARG A 11 -3.83 0.17 -12.28
N ALA A 12 -2.68 0.82 -12.46
CA ALA A 12 -2.20 1.84 -11.54
C ALA A 12 -3.15 3.05 -11.46
N LYS A 13 -3.72 3.48 -12.58
CA LYS A 13 -4.71 4.57 -12.60
C LYS A 13 -5.98 4.21 -11.84
N HIS A 14 -6.47 2.97 -12.03
CA HIS A 14 -7.65 2.49 -11.32
C HIS A 14 -7.40 2.41 -9.81
N ILE A 15 -6.29 1.82 -9.40
CA ILE A 15 -5.89 1.72 -7.99
C ILE A 15 -5.80 3.10 -7.34
N LYS A 16 -5.19 4.09 -8.02
CA LYS A 16 -5.14 5.48 -7.53
C LYS A 16 -6.53 6.08 -7.34
N ALA A 17 -7.46 5.84 -8.26
CA ALA A 17 -8.82 6.35 -8.17
C ALA A 17 -9.59 5.76 -6.98
N VAL A 18 -9.54 4.43 -6.82
CA VAL A 18 -10.15 3.73 -5.68
C VAL A 18 -9.53 4.19 -4.36
N THR A 19 -8.19 4.33 -4.33
CA THR A 19 -7.49 4.81 -3.15
C THR A 19 -7.93 6.21 -2.77
N ALA A 20 -7.99 7.15 -3.72
CA ALA A 20 -8.41 8.52 -3.45
C ALA A 20 -9.86 8.64 -2.96
N LEU A 21 -10.73 7.68 -3.31
CA LEU A 21 -12.12 7.65 -2.86
C LEU A 21 -12.24 7.21 -1.39
N HIS A 22 -11.39 6.28 -0.96
CA HIS A 22 -11.50 5.64 0.37
C HIS A 22 -10.47 6.13 1.37
N TYR A 23 -9.37 6.73 0.92
CA TYR A 23 -8.31 7.25 1.78
C TYR A 23 -8.73 8.58 2.41
N GLU A 24 -8.72 8.64 3.73
CA GLU A 24 -8.89 9.88 4.50
C GLU A 24 -7.65 10.12 5.37
N ALA A 25 -6.95 11.24 5.12
CA ALA A 25 -5.79 11.62 5.92
C ALA A 25 -6.20 11.87 7.38
N GLY A 26 -5.48 11.25 8.32
CA GLY A 26 -5.75 11.37 9.75
C GLY A 26 -6.77 10.36 10.30
N ASN A 27 -7.36 9.50 9.45
CA ASN A 27 -8.24 8.41 9.90
C ASN A 27 -7.53 7.06 9.82
N GLN A 28 -7.19 6.46 10.96
CA GLN A 28 -6.50 5.16 11.01
C GLN A 28 -7.32 4.03 10.38
N ALA A 29 -8.65 4.09 10.45
CA ALA A 29 -9.54 3.10 9.82
C ALA A 29 -9.54 3.20 8.29
N LYS A 30 -9.09 4.32 7.73
CA LYS A 30 -9.02 4.60 6.28
C LYS A 30 -7.59 4.86 5.80
N CYS A 31 -6.61 4.29 6.50
CA CYS A 31 -5.22 4.32 6.06
C CYS A 31 -4.99 3.47 4.80
N TYR A 32 -3.85 3.66 4.13
CA TYR A 32 -3.48 2.92 2.91
C TYR A 32 -3.60 1.40 3.06
N ARG A 33 -3.24 0.87 4.24
CA ARG A 33 -3.30 -0.57 4.52
C ARG A 33 -4.74 -1.09 4.65
N ALA A 34 -5.63 -0.31 5.26
CA ALA A 34 -7.06 -0.65 5.35
C ALA A 34 -7.71 -0.62 3.97
N VAL A 35 -7.48 0.45 3.20
CA VAL A 35 -7.99 0.56 1.82
C VAL A 35 -7.50 -0.60 0.95
N TRP A 36 -6.22 -0.96 1.06
CA TRP A 36 -5.65 -2.09 0.34
C TRP A 36 -6.36 -3.41 0.69
N ARG A 37 -6.52 -3.71 1.98
CA ARG A 37 -7.12 -4.97 2.44
C ARG A 37 -8.60 -5.11 2.09
N HIS A 38 -9.35 -4.01 2.10
CA HIS A 38 -10.80 -4.05 1.85
C HIS A 38 -11.17 -3.97 0.37
N TRP A 39 -10.41 -3.23 -0.44
CA TRP A 39 -10.78 -2.92 -1.83
C TRP A 39 -9.80 -3.48 -2.86
N ILE A 40 -8.50 -3.31 -2.62
CA ILE A 40 -7.48 -3.57 -3.65
C ILE A 40 -7.07 -5.05 -3.72
N GLU A 41 -6.85 -5.69 -2.58
CA GLU A 41 -6.50 -7.11 -2.48
C GLU A 41 -7.53 -8.02 -3.18
N PRO A 42 -8.85 -7.93 -2.87
CA PRO A 42 -9.84 -8.80 -3.50
C PRO A 42 -10.04 -8.53 -5.00
N GLU A 43 -9.87 -7.29 -5.45
CA GLU A 43 -10.12 -6.92 -6.85
C GLU A 43 -8.90 -7.18 -7.77
N PHE A 44 -7.69 -6.91 -7.28
CA PHE A 44 -6.48 -6.96 -8.10
C PHE A 44 -5.53 -8.12 -7.77
N GLY A 45 -5.67 -8.73 -6.58
CA GLY A 45 -4.79 -9.80 -6.12
C GLY A 45 -3.34 -9.37 -5.96
N ILE A 46 -3.07 -8.10 -5.64
CA ILE A 46 -1.72 -7.56 -5.47
C ILE A 46 -1.33 -7.43 -4.01
N CYS A 47 -0.06 -7.63 -3.71
CA CYS A 47 0.46 -7.41 -2.37
C CYS A 47 0.57 -5.90 -2.04
N TYR A 48 0.59 -5.58 -0.74
CA TYR A 48 0.65 -4.21 -0.24
C TYR A 48 1.83 -3.41 -0.80
N ARG A 49 3.00 -4.06 -0.95
CA ARG A 49 4.21 -3.42 -1.50
C ARG A 49 4.01 -2.96 -2.95
N THR A 50 3.40 -3.80 -3.79
CA THR A 50 3.08 -3.45 -5.18
C THR A 50 2.04 -2.34 -5.25
N TYR A 51 1.07 -2.37 -4.34
CA TYR A 51 0.09 -1.29 -4.20
C TYR A 51 0.75 0.06 -3.90
N LEU A 52 1.65 0.13 -2.92
CA LEU A 52 2.41 1.36 -2.60
C LEU A 52 3.26 1.82 -3.80
N ALA A 53 3.94 0.90 -4.48
CA ALA A 53 4.71 1.21 -5.67
C ALA A 53 3.84 1.82 -6.80
N TYR A 54 2.58 1.40 -6.94
CA TYR A 54 1.64 2.01 -7.88
C TYR A 54 1.17 3.40 -7.45
N LEU A 55 1.05 3.64 -6.15
CA LEU A 55 0.79 4.98 -5.63
C LEU A 55 2.00 5.91 -5.82
N GLY A 56 3.20 5.36 -5.98
CA GLY A 56 4.46 6.11 -6.00
C GLY A 56 4.98 6.40 -4.61
N ILE A 57 4.54 5.63 -3.62
CA ILE A 57 5.03 5.66 -2.25
C ILE A 57 6.10 4.58 -2.17
N ASP A 58 7.33 4.98 -1.84
CA ASP A 58 8.39 4.02 -1.60
C ASP A 58 8.06 3.23 -0.33
N PRO A 59 7.93 1.89 -0.40
CA PRO A 59 7.61 1.07 0.77
C PRO A 59 8.74 1.04 1.80
N ASP A 60 9.92 1.53 1.41
CA ASP A 60 11.10 1.72 2.27
C ASP A 60 11.06 3.06 3.03
N THR A 61 10.15 3.96 2.65
CA THR A 61 9.97 5.27 3.30
C THR A 61 8.99 5.21 4.47
N GLU A 62 8.37 4.05 4.76
CA GLU A 62 7.65 3.91 6.02
C GLU A 62 8.66 3.90 7.18
N PRO A 63 8.43 4.68 8.25
CA PRO A 63 9.26 4.60 9.44
C PRO A 63 9.16 3.17 9.98
N ASP A 64 10.32 2.59 10.24
CA ASP A 64 10.53 1.36 10.97
C ASP A 64 9.70 1.32 12.27
N ASN A 65 8.42 0.95 12.19
CA ASN A 65 7.62 0.60 13.36
C ASN A 65 7.72 -0.90 13.64
N ARG A 66 8.80 -1.53 13.17
CA ARG A 66 9.27 -2.85 13.59
C ARG A 66 10.38 -2.70 14.64
N GLN A 67 10.14 -1.87 15.64
CA GLN A 67 10.80 -2.02 16.94
C GLN A 67 9.71 -2.21 17.99
N ASP A 68 8.84 -3.20 17.74
CA ASP A 68 8.17 -3.88 18.84
C ASP A 68 9.29 -4.54 19.64
N GLY A 69 9.54 -3.98 20.83
CA GLY A 69 10.62 -4.36 21.70
C GLY A 69 10.69 -5.86 21.81
N GLN A 70 11.83 -6.45 21.45
CA GLN A 70 12.15 -7.80 21.85
C GLN A 70 12.42 -7.72 23.37
N PRO A 71 11.52 -8.17 24.28
CA PRO A 71 11.94 -8.32 25.66
C PRO A 71 12.98 -9.44 25.66
N THR A 72 14.23 -9.10 25.94
CA THR A 72 15.24 -10.11 26.28
C THR A 72 14.77 -10.78 27.57
N LEU A 73 14.24 -11.99 27.45
CA LEU A 73 13.66 -12.80 28.54
C LEU A 73 14.72 -13.36 29.51
N PHE A 74 15.98 -12.97 29.39
CA PHE A 74 17.04 -13.39 30.30
C PHE A 74 17.75 -12.16 30.84
N GLY A 75 17.34 -11.77 32.05
CA GLY A 75 18.20 -11.09 33.02
C GLY A 75 18.93 -12.09 33.90
#